data_AF-A0A9P7C2S1-F1
#
_entry.id   AF-A0A9P7C2S1-F1
#
_cell.length_a   1.000
_cell.length_b   1.000
_cell.length_c   1.000
_cell.angle_alpha   90.00
_cell.angle_beta   90.00
_cell.angle_gamma   90.00
#
_symmetry.space_group_name_H-M   'P 1'
#
loop_
_entity.id
_entity.type
_entity.pdbx_description
1 polymer ?
#
loop_
_entity_poly.entity_id
_entity_poly.type
_entity_poly.pdbx_seq_one_letter_code
_entity_poly.pdbx_strand_id
1 'polypeptide(L)'
;MQDDGEAYMALAATMGEAASHRIEALKPYKAGTAVEEAAWMLAGCRKGVPCGADSPILQRMCRAGVCGYNSLEELYSHGMLAPEQMQQARARMEEIIALSKSVSGDDGSIAGDVAAGRPVSRN
;
A
#
# COMPACT_ATOMS: atom_id res chain seq x y z
N MET A 1 -2.09 18.20 -8.16
CA MET A 1 -1.92 16.80 -8.58
C MET A 1 -3.02 15.98 -7.94
N GLN A 2 -3.66 15.09 -8.70
CA GLN A 2 -4.70 14.21 -8.16
C GLN A 2 -4.04 13.22 -7.19
N ASP A 3 -4.49 13.27 -5.94
CA ASP A 3 -4.29 12.24 -4.94
C ASP A 3 -5.10 11.01 -5.40
N ASP A 4 -4.54 10.26 -6.34
CA ASP A 4 -5.28 9.22 -7.06
C ASP A 4 -5.43 7.98 -6.18
N GLY A 5 -6.55 7.92 -5.46
CA GLY A 5 -6.97 6.78 -4.66
C GLY A 5 -6.91 5.44 -5.42
N GLU A 6 -7.24 5.45 -6.71
CA GLU A 6 -7.19 4.24 -7.55
C GLU A 6 -5.75 3.79 -7.82
N ALA A 7 -4.79 4.73 -7.86
CA ALA A 7 -3.36 4.37 -7.95
C ALA A 7 -2.87 3.64 -6.70
N TYR A 8 -3.32 4.05 -5.50
CA TYR A 8 -3.03 3.30 -4.27
C TYR A 8 -3.63 1.89 -4.31
N MET A 9 -4.86 1.74 -4.81
CA MET A 9 -5.52 0.44 -4.97
C MET A 9 -4.80 -0.46 -5.98
N ALA A 10 -4.32 0.10 -7.09
CA ALA A 10 -3.56 -0.63 -8.09
C ALA A 10 -2.22 -1.14 -7.52
N LEU A 11 -1.54 -0.34 -6.71
CA LEU A 11 -0.32 -0.75 -6.01
C LEU A 11 -0.60 -1.89 -5.01
N ALA A 12 -1.68 -1.79 -4.23
CA ALA A 12 -2.09 -2.84 -3.31
C ALA A 12 -2.25 -4.21 -3.99
N ALA A 13 -2.77 -4.26 -5.22
CA ALA A 13 -2.94 -5.50 -5.98
C ALA A 13 -1.63 -6.24 -6.33
N THR A 14 -0.48 -5.58 -6.14
CA THR A 14 0.87 -6.15 -6.31
C THR A 14 1.48 -6.64 -4.98
N MET A 15 0.76 -6.47 -3.88
CA MET A 15 1.17 -6.86 -2.53
C MET A 15 0.36 -8.07 -2.03
N GLY A 16 0.75 -8.63 -0.89
CA GLY A 16 0.02 -9.67 -0.19
C GLY A 16 0.20 -11.08 -0.74
N GLU A 17 -0.61 -11.99 -0.21
CA GLU A 17 -0.49 -13.43 -0.47
C GLU A 17 -0.85 -13.78 -1.92
N ALA A 18 -1.92 -13.19 -2.45
CA ALA A 18 -2.32 -13.39 -3.85
C ALA A 18 -1.25 -12.93 -4.85
N ALA A 19 -0.52 -11.85 -4.56
CA ALA A 19 0.63 -11.44 -5.36
C ALA A 19 1.86 -12.33 -5.13
N SER A 20 2.05 -12.83 -3.91
CA SER A 20 3.17 -13.71 -3.55
C SER A 20 3.17 -15.00 -4.37
N HIS A 21 2.01 -15.56 -4.71
CA HIS A 21 1.91 -16.70 -5.62
C HIS A 21 2.32 -16.41 -7.07
N ARG A 22 2.39 -15.13 -7.48
CA ARG A 22 2.82 -14.68 -8.81
C ARG A 22 4.28 -14.23 -8.86
N ILE A 23 4.95 -14.11 -7.71
CA ILE A 23 6.36 -13.63 -7.57
C ILE A 23 7.36 -14.46 -8.37
N GLU A 24 7.13 -15.76 -8.55
CA GLU A 24 8.06 -16.61 -9.32
C GLU A 24 8.32 -16.06 -10.73
N ALA A 25 7.30 -15.45 -11.33
CA ALA A 25 7.38 -14.79 -12.64
C ALA A 25 7.91 -13.34 -12.58
N LEU A 26 8.04 -12.75 -11.38
CA LEU A 26 8.40 -11.35 -11.16
C LEU A 26 9.77 -11.16 -10.49
N LYS A 27 10.59 -12.22 -10.40
CA LYS A 27 11.98 -12.11 -9.91
C LYS A 27 12.74 -11.06 -10.74
N PRO A 28 13.47 -10.12 -10.10
CA PRO A 28 13.91 -10.11 -8.69
C PRO A 28 13.01 -9.33 -7.70
N TYR A 29 11.80 -8.90 -8.09
CA TYR A 29 10.96 -8.03 -7.26
C TYR A 29 10.25 -8.82 -6.14
N LYS A 30 10.21 -8.27 -4.92
CA LYS A 30 9.45 -8.83 -3.79
C LYS A 30 8.01 -8.32 -3.86
N ALA A 31 7.00 -9.20 -3.83
CA ALA A 31 5.66 -8.72 -3.49
C ALA A 31 5.65 -8.26 -2.04
N GLY A 32 4.90 -7.20 -1.76
CA GLY A 32 4.71 -6.72 -0.40
C GLY A 32 3.98 -7.75 0.46
N THR A 33 4.01 -7.52 1.77
CA THR A 33 3.31 -8.36 2.76
C THR A 33 1.81 -8.06 2.77
N ALA A 34 1.03 -8.89 3.48
CA ALA A 34 -0.39 -8.58 3.74
C ALA A 34 -0.57 -7.26 4.53
N VAL A 35 0.42 -6.88 5.35
CA VAL A 35 0.45 -5.58 6.04
C VAL A 35 0.62 -4.43 5.04
N GLU A 36 1.55 -4.56 4.09
CA GLU A 36 1.72 -3.57 3.01
C GLU A 36 0.46 -3.49 2.14
N GLU A 37 -0.12 -4.63 1.75
CA GLU A 37 -1.39 -4.66 1.00
C GLU A 37 -2.48 -3.86 1.73
N ALA A 38 -2.73 -4.17 3.00
CA ALA A 38 -3.72 -3.46 3.80
C ALA A 38 -3.40 -1.96 3.93
N ALA A 39 -2.13 -1.60 4.12
CA ALA A 39 -1.71 -0.20 4.21
C ALA A 39 -2.02 0.60 2.93
N TRP A 40 -1.70 0.03 1.75
CA TRP A 40 -2.01 0.65 0.46
C TRP A 40 -3.51 0.73 0.19
N MET A 41 -4.27 -0.32 0.52
CA MET A 41 -5.73 -0.34 0.39
C MET A 41 -6.39 0.75 1.24
N LEU A 42 -6.02 0.82 2.52
CA LEU A 42 -6.56 1.83 3.44
C LEU A 42 -6.15 3.25 3.03
N ALA A 43 -4.94 3.43 2.46
CA ALA A 43 -4.52 4.70 1.90
C ALA A 43 -5.43 5.12 0.74
N GLY A 44 -5.76 4.19 -0.17
CA GLY A 44 -6.72 4.43 -1.25
C GLY A 44 -8.10 4.86 -0.72
N CYS A 45 -8.59 4.19 0.32
CA CYS A 45 -9.84 4.58 0.99
C CYS A 45 -9.81 6.02 1.49
N ARG A 46 -8.71 6.42 2.14
CA ARG A 46 -8.53 7.79 2.65
C ARG A 46 -8.39 8.83 1.54
N LYS A 47 -8.00 8.43 0.34
CA LYS A 47 -7.88 9.29 -0.84
C LYS A 47 -9.14 9.30 -1.71
N GLY A 48 -10.25 8.76 -1.19
CA GLY A 48 -11.58 8.93 -1.77
C GLY A 48 -12.15 7.70 -2.47
N VAL A 49 -11.42 6.57 -2.48
CA VAL A 49 -12.01 5.31 -2.97
C VAL A 49 -13.07 4.83 -1.97
N PRO A 50 -14.29 4.47 -2.42
CA PRO A 50 -15.29 3.90 -1.53
C PRO A 50 -14.81 2.57 -0.97
N CYS A 51 -14.80 2.44 0.36
CA CYS A 51 -14.39 1.22 1.06
C CYS A 51 -15.39 0.72 2.11
N GLY A 52 -16.60 1.28 2.13
CA GLY A 52 -17.71 0.83 2.98
C GLY A 52 -18.47 -0.35 2.40
N ALA A 53 -19.49 -0.84 3.11
CA ALA A 53 -20.26 -2.05 2.81
C ALA A 53 -20.75 -2.14 1.35
N ASP A 54 -21.25 -1.03 0.81
CA ASP A 54 -21.79 -0.97 -0.55
C ASP A 54 -20.74 -0.68 -1.64
N SER A 55 -19.45 -0.62 -1.27
CA SER A 55 -18.39 -0.30 -2.21
C SER A 55 -18.16 -1.41 -3.25
N PRO A 56 -17.78 -1.05 -4.50
CA PRO A 56 -17.42 -2.03 -5.52
C PRO A 56 -16.30 -2.99 -5.09
N ILE A 57 -15.39 -2.52 -4.23
CA ILE A 57 -14.26 -3.33 -3.75
C ILE A 57 -14.73 -4.41 -2.77
N LEU A 58 -15.57 -4.08 -1.79
CA LEU A 58 -16.15 -5.09 -0.89
C LEU A 58 -17.12 -6.03 -1.62
N GLN A 59 -17.89 -5.53 -2.59
CA GLN A 59 -18.71 -6.41 -3.44
C GLN A 59 -17.85 -7.40 -4.24
N ARG A 60 -16.69 -6.97 -4.75
CA ARG A 60 -15.75 -7.87 -5.44
C ARG A 60 -15.17 -8.91 -4.48
N MET A 61 -14.78 -8.52 -3.27
CA MET A 61 -14.27 -9.44 -2.24
C MET A 61 -15.34 -10.45 -1.80
N CYS A 62 -16.60 -10.01 -1.69
CA CYS A 62 -17.70 -10.91 -1.38
C CYS A 62 -17.95 -11.93 -2.50
N ARG A 63 -17.85 -11.53 -3.78
CA ARG A 63 -17.87 -12.50 -4.90
C ARG A 63 -16.70 -13.48 -4.88
N ALA A 64 -15.59 -13.12 -4.24
CA ALA A 64 -14.45 -14.02 -4.00
C ALA A 64 -14.59 -14.87 -2.73
N GLY A 65 -15.71 -14.78 -2.01
CA GLY A 65 -16.02 -15.59 -0.82
C GLY A 65 -15.81 -14.88 0.52
N VAL A 66 -15.38 -13.62 0.52
CA VAL A 66 -15.12 -12.84 1.75
C VAL A 66 -16.22 -11.79 1.93
N CYS A 67 -17.33 -12.21 2.56
CA CYS A 67 -18.55 -11.41 2.77
C CYS A 67 -18.80 -11.08 4.25
N GLY A 68 -19.73 -10.16 4.53
CA GLY A 68 -20.22 -9.89 5.88
C GLY A 68 -19.49 -8.79 6.65
N TYR A 69 -18.63 -8.03 5.97
CA TYR A 69 -17.90 -6.90 6.54
C TYR A 69 -18.50 -5.57 6.10
N ASN A 70 -18.54 -4.58 6.98
CA ASN A 70 -19.11 -3.25 6.71
C ASN A 70 -18.07 -2.26 6.17
N SER A 71 -16.78 -2.62 6.25
CA SER A 71 -15.69 -1.85 5.67
C SER A 71 -14.51 -2.72 5.32
N LEU A 72 -13.67 -2.23 4.41
CA LEU A 72 -12.41 -2.88 4.06
C LEU A 72 -11.48 -3.01 5.28
N GLU A 73 -11.51 -2.02 6.18
CA GLU A 73 -10.75 -2.02 7.42
C GLU A 73 -11.22 -3.12 8.39
N GLU A 74 -12.53 -3.34 8.49
CA GLU A 74 -13.11 -4.44 9.27
C GLU A 74 -12.72 -5.80 8.68
N LEU A 75 -12.78 -5.94 7.36
CA LEU A 75 -12.35 -7.15 6.65
C LEU A 75 -10.89 -7.49 6.96
N TYR A 76 -9.96 -6.53 6.89
CA TYR A 76 -8.56 -6.80 7.26
C TYR A 76 -8.41 -7.08 8.75
N SER A 77 -9.14 -6.36 9.62
CA SER A 77 -9.02 -6.52 11.08
C SER A 77 -9.53 -7.84 11.62
N HIS A 78 -10.54 -8.43 10.96
CA HIS A 78 -11.20 -9.64 11.46
C HIS A 78 -10.91 -10.88 10.61
N GLY A 79 -10.55 -10.71 9.34
CA GLY A 79 -10.43 -11.81 8.38
C GLY A 79 -9.01 -12.08 7.87
N MET A 80 -8.08 -11.13 7.96
CA MET A 80 -6.79 -11.24 7.25
C MET A 80 -5.56 -10.96 8.11
N LEU A 81 -5.63 -10.05 9.08
CA LEU A 81 -4.49 -9.61 9.87
C LEU A 81 -4.72 -9.80 11.36
N ALA A 82 -3.65 -10.15 12.08
CA ALA A 82 -3.64 -10.09 13.54
C ALA A 82 -3.74 -8.63 14.03
N PRO A 83 -4.19 -8.39 15.29
CA PRO A 83 -4.34 -7.03 15.80
C PRO A 83 -3.07 -6.18 15.71
N GLU A 84 -1.90 -6.75 16.00
CA GLU A 84 -0.61 -6.07 15.88
C GLU A 84 -0.29 -5.69 14.43
N GLN A 85 -0.54 -6.62 13.49
CA GLN A 85 -0.34 -6.38 12.06
C GLN A 85 -1.28 -5.29 11.53
N MET A 86 -2.51 -5.19 12.04
CA MET A 86 -3.41 -4.09 11.72
C MET A 86 -2.88 -2.74 12.22
N GLN A 87 -2.29 -2.68 13.41
CA GLN A 87 -1.68 -1.45 13.90
C GLN A 87 -0.50 -1.03 13.00
N GLN A 88 0.32 -1.99 12.57
CA GLN A 88 1.40 -1.75 11.62
C GLN A 88 0.86 -1.25 10.27
N ALA A 89 -0.21 -1.86 9.75
CA ALA A 89 -0.83 -1.45 8.48
C ALA A 89 -1.38 -0.01 8.55
N ARG A 90 -2.02 0.37 9.68
CA ARG A 90 -2.50 1.74 9.90
C ARG A 90 -1.35 2.74 9.97
N ALA A 91 -0.30 2.43 10.72
CA ALA A 91 0.88 3.30 10.79
C ALA A 91 1.51 3.48 9.40
N ARG A 92 1.66 2.38 8.68
CA ARG A 92 2.24 2.38 7.33
C ARG A 92 1.40 3.15 6.32
N MET A 93 0.07 3.06 6.40
CA MET A 93 -0.84 3.87 5.59
C MET A 93 -0.58 5.37 5.78
N GLU A 94 -0.42 5.84 7.03
CA GLU A 94 -0.14 7.26 7.29
C GLU A 94 1.19 7.69 6.68
N GLU A 95 2.22 6.84 6.76
CA GLU A 95 3.52 7.10 6.12
C GLU A 95 3.40 7.19 4.59
N ILE A 96 2.66 6.27 3.96
CA ILE A 96 2.39 6.27 2.52
C ILE A 96 1.74 7.60 2.11
N ILE A 97 0.71 8.03 2.85
CA ILE A 97 0.02 9.29 2.61
C ILE A 97 0.94 10.49 2.83
N ALA A 98 1.79 10.47 3.86
CA ALA A 98 2.73 11.55 4.14
C ALA A 98 3.77 11.70 3.03
N LEU A 99 4.34 10.59 2.56
CA LEU A 99 5.32 10.56 1.46
C LEU A 99 4.73 11.10 0.16
N SER A 100 3.47 10.78 -0.14
CA SER A 100 2.81 11.31 -1.35
C SER A 100 2.69 12.83 -1.33
N LYS A 101 2.50 13.42 -0.14
CA LYS A 101 2.39 14.87 0.04
C LYS A 101 3.75 15.56 -0.10
N SER A 102 4.82 14.98 0.46
CA SER A 102 6.18 15.54 0.31
C SER A 102 6.66 15.49 -1.14
N VAL A 103 6.28 14.47 -1.91
CA VAL A 103 6.59 14.40 -3.34
C VAL A 103 5.75 15.39 -4.17
N SER A 104 4.55 15.74 -3.70
CA SER A 104 3.63 16.65 -4.40
C SER A 104 3.81 18.14 -4.06
N GLY A 105 4.63 18.46 -3.08
CA GLY A 105 4.80 19.82 -2.57
C GLY A 105 6.21 20.04 -2.05
N ASP A 106 7.15 20.19 -2.98
CA ASP A 106 8.41 20.93 -2.80
C ASP A 106 9.01 21.24 -4.19
N ASP A 107 8.37 22.17 -4.91
CA ASP A 107 9.13 23.04 -5.82
C ASP A 107 9.99 23.95 -4.93
N GLY A 108 11.15 23.48 -4.49
CA GLY A 108 12.01 24.32 -3.68
C GLY A 108 13.29 23.78 -3.05
N SER A 109 13.69 22.52 -3.16
CA SER A 109 15.10 22.14 -2.90
C SER A 109 15.41 20.70 -3.31
N ILE A 110 15.59 20.47 -4.62
CA ILE A 110 16.56 19.45 -5.05
C ILE A 110 17.94 20.08 -4.90
N ALA A 111 18.43 20.17 -3.66
CA ALA A 111 19.86 20.13 -3.43
C ALA A 111 20.31 18.72 -3.82
N GLY A 112 20.71 18.58 -5.08
CA GLY A 112 21.36 17.38 -5.55
C GLY A 112 22.69 17.22 -4.84
N ASP A 113 22.72 16.46 -3.76
CA ASP A 113 23.95 15.85 -3.27
C ASP A 113 24.21 14.55 -4.06
N VAL A 114 24.48 14.72 -5.36
CA VAL A 114 25.41 13.84 -6.07
C VAL A 114 26.81 14.38 -5.77
N ALA A 115 27.27 14.16 -4.54
CA ALA A 115 28.60 14.53 -4.11
C ALA A 115 29.14 13.48 -3.12
N ALA A 116 29.62 12.36 -3.65
CA ALA A 116 30.93 11.78 -3.34
C ALA A 116 30.96 10.34 -3.84
N GLY A 117 31.56 10.15 -5.03
CA GLY A 117 32.19 8.87 -5.34
C GLY A 117 33.17 8.54 -4.23
N ARG A 118 32.96 7.41 -3.53
CA ARG A 118 33.98 6.85 -2.66
C ARG A 118 35.17 6.43 -3.54
N PRO A 119 36.40 6.93 -3.31
CA PRO A 119 37.55 6.28 -3.90
C PRO A 119 37.69 4.88 -3.27
N VAL A 120 37.72 3.85 -4.12
CA VAL A 120 38.10 2.51 -3.68
C VAL A 120 39.60 2.55 -3.37
N SER A 121 39.94 2.50 -2.09
CA SER A 121 41.35 2.40 -1.68
C SER A 121 41.77 0.94 -1.86
N ARG A 122 42.64 0.73 -2.85
CA ARG A 122 43.31 -0.54 -3.10
C ARG A 122 44.39 -0.69 -2.03
N ASN A 123 44.30 -1.73 -1.21
CA ASN A 123 45.39 -2.23 -0.37
C ASN A 123 45.61 -3.70 -0.74
#